data_AF-A0A3B9NVJ2-F1
#
_entry.id   AF-A0A3B9NVJ2-F1
#
_cell.length_a   1.000
_cell.length_b   1.000
_cell.length_c   1.000
_cell.angle_alpha   90.00
_cell.angle_beta   90.00
_cell.angle_gamma   90.00
#
_symmetry.space_group_name_H-M   'P 1'
#
loop_
_entity.id
_entity.type
_entity.pdbx_description
1 polymer ?
#
loop_
_entity_poly.entity_id
_entity_poly.type
_entity_poly.pdbx_seq_one_letter_code
_entity_poly.pdbx_strand_id
1 'polypeptide(L)'
;MLGIRFIKSQPTTYLIEYRAGKIVRSGTGLSFFYFAPTTTLVAIPAASRDESFIFQQVTSDFQSVTIQGQLAFRISDPTKTANMLNFALRADGRNYESDDPEKLRLRVLTAVEVLAQKSIKSITLKEALLASDQLAAEISTELGQHPEIQALGLEIQSVSVLAIKPTPETARALEAEAREAILRSSDDAIFVRRNAALENERVIRESELDTEVAVEQKKRTIRETQMEAEASIRRKKQELRDLEMDADIALEEKRKSFVAKNAENTKMLAEAEAHRVAAVMQALEKTDPRVVQALAAVGMQPAQLIAQAFVGIAEHADKIGQFNISPDLLQTLLNKPNVTEAGNGRAS
;
A
#
# COMPACT_ATOMS: atom_id res chain seq x y z
N MET A 1 1.57 2.40 -104.57
CA MET A 1 0.85 1.38 -103.75
C MET A 1 -0.65 1.68 -103.81
N LEU A 2 -1.50 0.66 -103.98
CA LEU A 2 -2.94 0.74 -104.31
C LEU A 2 -3.88 1.42 -103.27
N GLY A 3 -3.36 2.17 -102.29
CA GLY A 3 -4.17 2.90 -101.29
C GLY A 3 -4.99 2.04 -100.31
N ILE A 4 -5.12 0.74 -100.57
CA ILE A 4 -5.80 -0.24 -99.72
C ILE A 4 -4.89 -0.64 -98.57
N ARG A 5 -5.42 -0.54 -97.34
CA ARG A 5 -4.73 -0.92 -96.10
C ARG A 5 -5.64 -1.81 -95.26
N PHE A 6 -5.04 -2.58 -94.37
CA PHE A 6 -5.76 -3.45 -93.44
C PHE A 6 -5.62 -2.89 -92.03
N ILE A 7 -6.73 -2.83 -91.30
CA ILE A 7 -6.73 -2.50 -89.87
C ILE A 7 -7.40 -3.61 -89.08
N LYS A 8 -6.84 -3.90 -87.91
CA LYS A 8 -7.39 -4.81 -86.91
C LYS A 8 -7.33 -4.11 -85.56
N SER A 9 -8.49 -3.76 -85.00
CA SER A 9 -8.57 -3.16 -83.67
C SER A 9 -8.59 -4.24 -82.59
N GLN A 10 -8.11 -3.88 -81.41
CA GLN A 10 -8.21 -4.74 -80.24
C GLN A 10 -9.67 -4.75 -79.73
N PRO A 11 -10.10 -5.79 -78.98
CA PRO A 11 -11.41 -5.80 -78.31
C PRO A 11 -11.63 -4.61 -77.36
N THR A 12 -10.53 -4.04 -76.86
CA THR A 12 -10.50 -2.87 -75.97
C THR A 12 -10.44 -1.53 -76.72
N THR A 13 -10.51 -1.53 -78.05
CA THR A 13 -10.48 -0.31 -78.88
C THR A 13 -11.75 -0.22 -79.70
N TYR A 14 -12.51 0.86 -79.49
CA TYR A 14 -13.68 1.20 -80.28
C TYR A 14 -13.24 1.93 -81.54
N LEU A 15 -13.52 1.34 -82.70
CA LEU A 15 -13.14 1.89 -83.99
C LEU A 15 -14.38 2.45 -84.70
N ILE A 16 -14.27 3.64 -85.30
CA ILE A 16 -15.29 4.26 -86.14
C ILE A 16 -14.70 4.52 -87.53
N GLU A 17 -15.35 4.01 -88.57
CA GLU A 17 -15.02 4.29 -89.97
C GLU A 17 -15.91 5.40 -90.51
N TYR A 18 -15.30 6.52 -90.91
CA TYR A 18 -15.97 7.59 -91.63
C TYR A 18 -15.60 7.55 -93.12
N ARG A 19 -16.62 7.63 -93.98
CA ARG A 19 -16.46 7.78 -95.42
C ARG A 19 -17.42 8.84 -95.93
N ALA A 20 -16.90 9.84 -96.64
CA ALA A 20 -17.69 10.96 -97.17
C ALA A 20 -18.62 11.60 -96.10
N GLY A 21 -18.11 11.76 -94.87
CA GLY A 21 -18.84 12.37 -93.76
C GLY A 21 -19.90 11.49 -93.08
N LYS A 22 -20.03 10.22 -93.45
CA LYS A 22 -20.98 9.28 -92.83
C LYS A 22 -20.25 8.15 -92.10
N ILE A 23 -20.80 7.71 -90.97
CA ILE A 23 -20.34 6.52 -90.26
C ILE A 23 -20.76 5.30 -91.07
N VAL A 24 -19.77 4.52 -91.53
CA VAL A 24 -20.01 3.28 -92.27
C VAL A 24 -20.00 2.09 -91.33
N ARG A 25 -19.08 2.08 -90.35
CA ARG A 25 -18.87 0.99 -89.39
C ARG A 25 -18.46 1.56 -88.04
N SER A 26 -18.96 0.98 -86.96
CA SER A 26 -18.51 1.29 -85.60
C SER A 26 -18.58 0.05 -84.71
N GLY A 27 -17.63 -0.11 -83.79
CA GLY A 27 -17.60 -1.25 -82.87
C GLY A 27 -16.21 -1.58 -82.32
N THR A 28 -16.17 -2.51 -81.37
CA THR A 28 -14.94 -3.04 -80.77
C THR A 28 -14.42 -4.27 -81.52
N GLY A 29 -13.10 -4.47 -81.57
CA GLY A 29 -12.50 -5.67 -82.15
C GLY A 29 -12.75 -5.85 -83.66
N LEU A 30 -12.95 -4.76 -84.39
CA LEU A 30 -13.22 -4.78 -85.83
C LEU A 30 -11.93 -5.08 -86.63
N SER A 31 -12.07 -5.85 -87.70
CA SER A 31 -10.99 -6.09 -88.66
C SER A 31 -11.51 -5.97 -90.09
N PHE A 32 -10.90 -5.12 -90.91
CA PHE A 32 -11.31 -4.92 -92.31
C PHE A 32 -10.23 -4.23 -93.15
N PHE A 33 -10.41 -4.30 -94.47
CA PHE A 33 -9.66 -3.51 -95.44
C PHE A 33 -10.36 -2.17 -95.70
N TYR A 34 -9.59 -1.09 -95.79
CA TYR A 34 -10.07 0.27 -96.05
C TYR A 34 -9.22 0.96 -97.11
N PHE A 35 -9.82 1.93 -97.81
CA PHE A 35 -9.12 2.76 -98.79
C PHE A 35 -8.68 4.06 -98.12
N ALA A 36 -7.39 4.16 -97.80
CA ALA A 36 -6.83 5.23 -96.99
C ALA A 36 -7.08 6.66 -97.53
N PRO A 37 -7.10 6.93 -98.85
CA PRO A 37 -7.32 8.28 -99.37
C PRO A 37 -8.73 8.87 -99.14
N THR A 38 -9.76 8.04 -98.92
CA THR A 38 -11.15 8.51 -98.79
C THR A 38 -11.81 8.12 -97.47
N THR A 39 -11.05 7.47 -96.59
CA THR A 39 -11.57 6.89 -95.35
C THR A 39 -10.81 7.47 -94.16
N THR A 40 -11.54 8.00 -93.18
CA THR A 40 -10.98 8.43 -91.91
C THR A 40 -11.34 7.40 -90.84
N LEU A 41 -10.35 6.97 -90.08
CA LEU A 41 -10.53 6.01 -89.00
C LEU A 41 -10.37 6.73 -87.67
N VAL A 42 -11.31 6.55 -86.76
CA VAL A 42 -11.23 7.08 -85.39
C VAL A 42 -11.09 5.89 -84.45
N ALA A 43 -10.06 5.89 -83.61
CA ALA A 43 -9.77 4.81 -82.68
C ALA A 43 -9.82 5.32 -81.24
N ILE A 44 -10.74 4.79 -80.44
CA ILE A 44 -10.95 5.25 -79.07
C ILE A 44 -10.64 4.10 -78.12
N PRO A 45 -9.68 4.26 -77.19
CA PRO A 45 -9.38 3.24 -76.21
C PRO A 45 -10.52 3.14 -75.18
N ALA A 46 -11.22 2.02 -75.16
CA ALA A 46 -12.26 1.71 -74.18
C ALA A 46 -11.73 0.97 -72.94
N ALA A 47 -10.44 0.59 -72.96
CA ALA A 47 -9.76 0.03 -71.79
C ALA A 47 -9.72 1.05 -70.63
N SER A 48 -9.73 0.51 -69.41
CA SER A 48 -9.37 1.30 -68.24
C SER A 48 -7.91 1.75 -68.32
N ARG A 49 -7.66 2.98 -67.90
CA ARG A 49 -6.34 3.60 -67.88
C ARG A 49 -6.07 4.10 -66.47
N ASP A 50 -4.92 3.70 -65.96
CA ASP A 50 -4.40 4.17 -64.69
C ASP A 50 -3.39 5.30 -64.95
N GLU A 51 -3.66 6.47 -64.42
CA GLU A 51 -2.76 7.63 -64.49
C GLU A 51 -2.34 8.01 -63.07
N SER A 52 -1.03 8.06 -62.84
CA SER A 52 -0.47 8.53 -61.58
C SER A 52 -0.35 10.04 -61.57
N PHE A 53 -0.57 10.64 -60.40
CA PHE A 53 -0.46 12.08 -60.22
C PHE A 53 0.35 12.44 -58.98
N ILE A 54 1.09 13.53 -59.10
CA ILE A 54 1.85 14.14 -58.01
C ILE A 54 1.62 15.63 -58.08
N PHE A 55 0.96 16.19 -57.06
CA PHE A 55 0.64 17.61 -57.01
C PHE A 55 1.20 18.22 -55.72
N GLN A 56 1.75 19.42 -55.84
CA GLN A 56 2.15 20.22 -54.67
C GLN A 56 1.05 21.23 -54.37
N GLN A 57 0.51 21.18 -53.15
CA GLN A 57 -0.54 22.07 -52.68
C GLN A 57 -0.13 22.74 -51.38
N VAL A 58 -0.91 23.72 -50.96
CA VAL A 58 -0.71 24.47 -49.73
C VAL A 58 -1.95 24.35 -48.85
N THR A 59 -1.74 23.99 -47.60
CA THR A 59 -2.78 23.84 -46.58
C THR A 59 -3.24 25.19 -46.02
N SER A 60 -4.28 25.19 -45.17
CA SER A 60 -4.81 26.42 -44.56
C SER A 60 -3.81 27.16 -43.67
N ASP A 61 -2.82 26.45 -43.11
CA ASP A 61 -1.72 26.97 -42.29
C ASP A 61 -0.45 27.30 -43.10
N PHE A 62 -0.61 27.48 -44.42
CA PHE A 62 0.46 27.85 -45.36
C PHE A 62 1.62 26.85 -45.44
N GLN A 63 1.35 25.58 -45.15
CA GLN A 63 2.35 24.51 -45.27
C GLN A 63 2.26 23.84 -46.63
N SER A 64 3.41 23.59 -47.25
CA SER A 64 3.47 22.89 -48.53
C SER A 64 3.38 21.39 -48.33
N VAL A 65 2.45 20.76 -49.04
CA VAL A 65 2.21 19.31 -49.03
C VAL A 65 2.22 18.75 -50.45
N THR A 66 2.81 17.58 -50.61
CA THR A 66 2.85 16.82 -51.85
C THR A 66 1.87 15.66 -51.76
N ILE A 67 0.88 15.67 -52.64
CA ILE A 67 -0.14 14.63 -52.77
C ILE A 67 0.30 13.69 -53.88
N GLN A 68 0.34 12.40 -53.58
CA GLN A 68 0.65 11.35 -54.54
C GLN A 68 -0.54 10.42 -54.62
N GLY A 69 -0.99 10.10 -55.82
CA GLY A 69 -2.15 9.25 -56.02
C GLY A 69 -2.21 8.63 -57.41
N GLN A 70 -3.26 7.83 -57.61
CA GLN A 70 -3.58 7.19 -58.87
C GLN A 70 -5.06 7.37 -59.18
N LEU A 71 -5.34 7.54 -60.46
CA LEU A 71 -6.68 7.68 -61.01
C LEU A 71 -6.88 6.59 -62.06
N ALA A 72 -7.92 5.79 -61.91
CA ALA A 72 -8.38 4.87 -62.94
C ALA A 72 -9.63 5.43 -63.62
N PHE A 73 -9.58 5.62 -64.93
CA PHE A 73 -10.74 6.04 -65.72
C PHE A 73 -10.82 5.31 -67.06
N ARG A 74 -12.03 5.24 -67.61
CA ARG A 74 -12.27 4.68 -68.94
C ARG A 74 -13.20 5.57 -69.76
N ILE A 75 -13.16 5.41 -71.06
CA ILE A 75 -14.14 6.03 -71.97
C ILE A 75 -15.35 5.09 -72.04
N SER A 76 -16.49 5.53 -71.49
CA SER A 76 -17.72 4.74 -71.46
C SER A 76 -18.61 5.01 -72.67
N ASP A 77 -18.59 6.25 -73.20
CA ASP A 77 -19.31 6.66 -74.40
C ASP A 77 -18.36 7.15 -75.50
N PRO A 78 -17.84 6.23 -76.35
CA PRO A 78 -16.92 6.59 -77.43
C PRO A 78 -17.51 7.57 -78.44
N THR A 79 -18.83 7.61 -78.62
CA THR A 79 -19.45 8.49 -79.61
C THR A 79 -19.40 9.95 -79.18
N LYS A 80 -19.64 10.24 -77.89
CA LYS A 80 -19.46 11.59 -77.33
C LYS A 80 -18.01 12.04 -77.42
N THR A 81 -17.08 11.18 -77.04
CA THR A 81 -15.66 11.50 -77.09
C THR A 81 -15.18 11.80 -78.52
N ALA A 82 -15.63 11.02 -79.52
CA ALA A 82 -15.30 11.24 -80.93
C ALA A 82 -15.78 12.61 -81.46
N ASN A 83 -16.89 13.12 -80.95
CA ASN A 83 -17.46 14.41 -81.38
C ASN A 83 -16.75 15.61 -80.74
N MET A 84 -16.17 15.43 -79.55
CA MET A 84 -15.49 16.52 -78.83
C MET A 84 -13.98 16.57 -79.08
N LEU A 85 -13.36 15.44 -79.37
CA LEU A 85 -11.90 15.31 -79.46
C LEU A 85 -11.49 14.56 -80.72
N ASN A 86 -10.37 14.97 -81.32
CA ASN A 86 -9.88 14.33 -82.52
C ASN A 86 -9.08 13.06 -82.19
N PHE A 87 -9.78 11.92 -82.20
CA PHE A 87 -9.18 10.57 -82.12
C PHE A 87 -8.93 9.96 -83.51
N ALA A 88 -8.85 10.77 -84.57
CA ALA A 88 -8.55 10.27 -85.91
C ALA A 88 -7.13 9.69 -85.97
N LEU A 89 -7.00 8.56 -86.64
CA LEU A 89 -5.73 7.96 -86.99
C LEU A 89 -5.20 8.60 -88.26
N ARG A 90 -3.88 8.76 -88.33
CA ARG A 90 -3.17 9.08 -89.56
C ARG A 90 -3.48 8.04 -90.64
N ALA A 91 -3.19 8.38 -91.89
CA ALA A 91 -3.37 7.46 -93.01
C ALA A 91 -2.68 6.10 -92.79
N ASP A 92 -1.60 6.04 -91.99
CA ASP A 92 -0.88 4.83 -91.55
C ASP A 92 -1.70 3.87 -90.67
N GLY A 93 -2.81 4.32 -90.09
CA GLY A 93 -3.66 3.52 -89.20
C GLY A 93 -2.96 3.12 -87.90
N ARG A 94 -1.86 3.76 -87.54
CA ARG A 94 -1.04 3.42 -86.36
C ARG A 94 -1.01 4.52 -85.32
N ASN A 95 -0.82 5.76 -85.76
CA ASN A 95 -0.69 6.91 -84.86
C ASN A 95 -1.90 7.84 -84.97
N TYR A 96 -2.19 8.57 -83.89
CA TYR A 96 -3.18 9.63 -83.92
C TYR A 96 -2.70 10.81 -84.78
N GLU A 97 -3.65 11.49 -85.41
CA GLU A 97 -3.41 12.71 -86.17
C GLU A 97 -3.26 13.94 -85.26
N SER A 98 -3.95 13.92 -84.12
CA SER A 98 -3.96 14.99 -83.11
C SER A 98 -3.39 14.52 -81.77
N ASP A 99 -2.93 15.48 -80.96
CA ASP A 99 -2.49 15.28 -79.57
C ASP A 99 -3.65 15.30 -78.57
N ASP A 100 -4.89 15.41 -79.05
CA ASP A 100 -6.09 15.45 -78.19
C ASP A 100 -6.23 14.26 -77.22
N PRO A 101 -5.84 13.01 -77.56
CA PRO A 101 -5.79 11.92 -76.60
C PRO A 101 -4.88 12.20 -75.40
N GLU A 102 -3.77 12.91 -75.60
CA GLU A 102 -2.87 13.31 -74.52
C GLU A 102 -3.41 14.51 -73.74
N LYS A 103 -4.03 15.47 -74.43
CA LYS A 103 -4.69 16.62 -73.79
C LYS A 103 -5.88 16.20 -72.92
N LEU A 104 -6.60 15.14 -73.30
CA LEU A 104 -7.65 14.55 -72.48
C LEU A 104 -7.11 14.07 -71.14
N ARG A 105 -6.01 13.31 -71.15
CA ARG A 105 -5.31 12.88 -69.94
C ARG A 105 -4.94 14.09 -69.07
N LEU A 106 -4.30 15.11 -69.66
CA LEU A 106 -3.92 16.33 -68.93
C LEU A 106 -5.14 17.04 -68.33
N ARG A 107 -6.25 17.16 -69.08
CA ARG A 107 -7.47 17.82 -68.60
C ARG A 107 -8.08 17.11 -67.39
N VAL A 108 -8.13 15.77 -67.42
CA VAL A 108 -8.60 14.97 -66.28
C VAL A 108 -7.69 15.17 -65.07
N LEU A 109 -6.37 15.16 -65.26
CA LEU A 109 -5.41 15.42 -64.18
C LEU A 109 -5.56 16.83 -63.60
N THR A 110 -5.76 17.85 -64.43
CA THR A 110 -6.02 19.22 -63.98
C THR A 110 -7.32 19.33 -63.18
N ALA A 111 -8.38 18.61 -63.57
CA ALA A 111 -9.61 18.56 -62.79
C ALA A 111 -9.38 17.96 -61.41
N VAL A 112 -8.65 16.84 -61.33
CA VAL A 112 -8.24 16.23 -60.04
C VAL A 112 -7.43 17.23 -59.20
N GLU A 113 -6.48 17.93 -59.81
CA GLU A 113 -5.62 18.91 -59.12
C GLU A 113 -6.44 20.05 -58.49
N VAL A 114 -7.41 20.60 -59.22
CA VAL A 114 -8.28 21.68 -58.73
C VAL A 114 -9.15 21.21 -57.56
N LEU A 115 -9.70 20.00 -57.64
CA LEU A 115 -10.51 19.43 -56.55
C LEU A 115 -9.65 19.12 -55.32
N ALA A 116 -8.47 18.54 -55.53
CA ALA A 116 -7.51 18.27 -54.46
C ALA A 116 -7.07 19.57 -53.76
N GLN A 117 -6.80 20.62 -54.54
CA GLN A 117 -6.47 21.93 -54.02
C GLN A 117 -7.61 22.52 -53.17
N LYS A 118 -8.85 22.41 -53.64
CA LYS A 118 -10.04 22.91 -52.93
C LYS A 118 -10.17 22.26 -51.55
N SER A 119 -10.03 20.94 -51.46
CA SER A 119 -10.14 20.19 -50.20
C SER A 119 -8.97 20.49 -49.24
N ILE A 120 -7.73 20.56 -49.74
CA ILE A 120 -6.55 20.79 -48.91
C ILE A 120 -6.45 22.24 -48.40
N LYS A 121 -6.90 23.23 -49.17
CA LYS A 121 -6.90 24.63 -48.73
C LYS A 121 -7.78 24.89 -47.51
N SER A 122 -8.76 24.04 -47.24
CA SER A 122 -9.68 24.17 -46.10
C SER A 122 -9.22 23.49 -44.82
N ILE A 123 -8.13 22.72 -44.83
CA ILE A 123 -7.68 21.91 -43.69
C ILE A 123 -6.23 22.23 -43.30
N THR A 124 -5.89 21.95 -42.04
CA THR A 124 -4.54 22.16 -41.51
C THR A 124 -3.58 21.04 -41.95
N LEU A 125 -2.27 21.26 -41.79
CA LEU A 125 -1.26 20.24 -42.11
C LEU A 125 -1.52 18.89 -41.44
N LYS A 126 -1.81 18.88 -40.12
CA LYS A 126 -2.00 17.63 -39.35
C LYS A 126 -3.24 16.87 -39.83
N GLU A 127 -4.31 17.57 -40.17
CA GLU A 127 -5.53 16.98 -40.73
C GLU A 127 -5.29 16.47 -42.15
N ALA A 128 -4.58 17.23 -42.98
CA ALA A 128 -4.25 16.82 -44.36
C ALA A 128 -3.46 15.52 -44.40
N LEU A 129 -2.53 15.28 -43.46
CA LEU A 129 -1.78 14.02 -43.38
C LEU A 129 -2.67 12.80 -43.06
N LEU A 130 -3.81 13.02 -42.40
CA LEU A 130 -4.77 11.96 -42.03
C LEU A 130 -5.93 11.85 -43.03
N ALA A 131 -6.15 12.86 -43.87
CA ALA A 131 -7.30 12.98 -44.77
C ALA A 131 -7.16 12.21 -46.09
N SER A 132 -6.21 11.27 -46.24
CA SER A 132 -5.95 10.59 -47.52
C SER A 132 -7.18 9.86 -48.07
N ASP A 133 -7.87 9.09 -47.22
CA ASP A 133 -9.08 8.34 -47.62
C ASP A 133 -10.26 9.26 -47.90
N GLN A 134 -10.43 10.29 -47.07
CA GLN A 134 -11.49 11.28 -47.23
C GLN A 134 -11.31 12.06 -48.54
N LEU A 135 -10.08 12.50 -48.82
CA LEU A 135 -9.74 13.20 -50.05
C LEU A 135 -9.99 12.34 -51.29
N ALA A 136 -9.64 11.05 -51.24
CA ALA A 136 -9.91 10.11 -52.34
C ALA A 136 -11.43 9.97 -52.60
N ALA A 137 -12.22 9.83 -51.54
CA ALA A 137 -13.68 9.71 -51.63
C ALA A 137 -14.33 11.01 -52.18
N GLU A 138 -13.91 12.16 -51.69
CA GLU A 138 -14.38 13.47 -52.16
C GLU A 138 -14.06 13.68 -53.64
N ILE A 139 -12.80 13.45 -54.04
CA ILE A 139 -12.36 13.59 -55.44
C ILE A 139 -13.14 12.63 -56.33
N SER A 140 -13.29 11.35 -55.96
CA SER A 140 -14.03 10.38 -56.78
C SER A 140 -15.50 10.77 -57.00
N THR A 141 -16.16 11.31 -55.96
CA THR A 141 -17.56 11.73 -56.02
C THR A 141 -17.71 13.01 -56.85
N GLU A 142 -16.86 14.02 -56.60
CA GLU A 142 -16.91 15.29 -57.32
C GLU A 142 -16.53 15.13 -58.80
N LEU A 143 -15.53 14.30 -59.15
CA LEU A 143 -15.20 14.01 -60.55
C LEU A 143 -16.31 13.26 -61.28
N GLY A 144 -16.99 12.32 -60.62
CA GLY A 144 -18.13 11.61 -61.20
C GLY A 144 -19.31 12.53 -61.55
N GLN A 145 -19.47 13.63 -60.81
CA GLN A 145 -20.50 14.64 -61.02
C GLN A 145 -20.03 15.82 -61.89
N HIS A 146 -18.74 15.88 -62.23
CA HIS A 146 -18.16 17.02 -62.93
C HIS A 146 -18.73 17.14 -64.36
N PRO A 147 -19.38 18.27 -64.72
CA PRO A 147 -20.07 18.42 -66.00
C PRO A 147 -19.16 18.18 -67.22
N GLU A 148 -17.91 18.61 -67.16
CA GLU A 148 -16.96 18.41 -68.27
C GLU A 148 -16.60 16.94 -68.48
N ILE A 149 -16.49 16.15 -67.40
CA ILE A 149 -16.13 14.73 -67.46
C ILE A 149 -17.29 13.93 -68.07
N GLN A 150 -18.52 14.25 -67.66
CA GLN A 150 -19.73 13.66 -68.22
C GLN A 150 -19.94 14.05 -69.69
N ALA A 151 -19.65 15.31 -70.04
CA ALA A 151 -19.74 15.80 -71.42
C ALA A 151 -18.76 15.06 -72.35
N LEU A 152 -17.56 14.74 -71.86
CA LEU A 152 -16.54 13.99 -72.59
C LEU A 152 -16.84 12.48 -72.73
N GLY A 153 -17.83 11.95 -72.00
CA GLY A 153 -18.17 10.52 -72.01
C GLY A 153 -17.20 9.65 -71.20
N LEU A 154 -16.56 10.23 -70.18
CA LEU A 154 -15.63 9.55 -69.30
C LEU A 154 -16.34 8.95 -68.07
N GLU A 155 -15.83 7.82 -67.61
CA GLU A 155 -16.27 7.16 -66.38
C GLU A 155 -15.06 6.95 -65.47
N ILE A 156 -15.15 7.49 -64.26
CA ILE A 156 -14.15 7.33 -63.22
C ILE A 156 -14.40 6.00 -62.51
N GLN A 157 -13.41 5.11 -62.51
CA GLN A 157 -13.52 3.80 -61.87
C GLN A 157 -13.05 3.85 -60.43
N SER A 158 -11.90 4.47 -60.19
CA SER A 158 -11.34 4.61 -58.85
C SER A 158 -10.39 5.80 -58.76
N VAL A 159 -10.33 6.38 -57.57
CA VAL A 159 -9.35 7.37 -57.18
C VAL A 159 -8.70 6.85 -55.91
N SER A 160 -7.37 6.84 -55.86
CA SER A 160 -6.62 6.49 -54.65
C SER A 160 -5.57 7.54 -54.37
N VAL A 161 -5.46 7.92 -53.10
CA VAL A 161 -4.38 8.77 -52.60
C VAL A 161 -3.38 7.86 -51.91
N LEU A 162 -2.19 7.73 -52.48
CA LEU A 162 -1.13 6.85 -52.00
C LEU A 162 -0.40 7.46 -50.80
N ALA A 163 -0.14 8.76 -50.84
CA ALA A 163 0.53 9.45 -49.76
C ALA A 163 0.30 10.96 -49.83
N ILE A 164 0.13 11.59 -48.67
CA ILE A 164 0.22 13.03 -48.49
C ILE A 164 1.47 13.27 -47.64
N LYS A 165 2.49 13.91 -48.24
CA LYS A 165 3.79 14.13 -47.61
C LYS A 165 4.06 15.62 -47.46
N PRO A 166 4.45 16.09 -46.27
CA PRO A 166 4.88 17.47 -46.11
C PRO A 166 6.28 17.65 -46.72
N THR A 167 6.76 18.89 -46.80
CA THR A 167 8.18 19.13 -47.17
C THR A 167 9.12 18.42 -46.19
N PRO A 168 10.33 18.00 -46.62
CA PRO A 168 11.27 17.28 -45.75
C PRO A 168 11.64 18.05 -44.47
N GLU A 169 11.68 19.39 -44.53
CA GLU A 169 11.96 20.25 -43.37
C GLU A 169 10.81 20.21 -42.36
N THR A 170 9.57 20.41 -42.81
CA THR A 170 8.37 20.28 -41.97
C THR A 170 8.18 18.87 -41.43
N ALA A 171 8.53 17.82 -42.19
CA ALA A 171 8.46 16.44 -41.73
C ALA A 171 9.37 16.24 -40.51
N ARG A 172 10.62 16.70 -40.61
CA ARG A 172 11.59 16.64 -39.49
C ARG A 172 11.14 17.45 -38.29
N ALA A 173 10.56 18.62 -38.50
CA ALA A 173 10.02 19.45 -37.43
C ALA A 173 8.86 18.75 -36.69
N LEU A 174 7.93 18.16 -37.44
CA LEU A 174 6.80 17.41 -36.89
C LEU A 174 7.26 16.15 -36.12
N GLU A 175 8.27 15.44 -36.64
CA GLU A 175 8.88 14.29 -35.97
C GLU A 175 9.55 14.69 -34.65
N ALA A 176 10.23 15.83 -34.61
CA ALA A 176 10.85 16.36 -33.40
C ALA A 176 9.80 16.75 -32.35
N GLU A 177 8.74 17.47 -32.76
CA GLU A 177 7.61 17.83 -31.87
C GLU A 177 6.93 16.58 -31.30
N ALA A 178 6.65 15.58 -32.15
CA ALA A 178 6.05 14.33 -31.72
C ALA A 178 6.96 13.56 -30.74
N ARG A 179 8.27 13.55 -30.99
CA ARG A 179 9.25 12.93 -30.10
C ARG A 179 9.31 13.63 -28.74
N GLU A 180 9.30 14.97 -28.73
CA GLU A 180 9.27 15.74 -27.50
C GLU A 180 7.96 15.54 -26.73
N ALA A 181 6.82 15.51 -27.41
CA ALA A 181 5.51 15.24 -26.79
C ALA A 181 5.47 13.85 -26.12
N ILE A 182 6.04 12.83 -26.77
CA ILE A 182 6.16 11.48 -26.19
C ILE A 182 7.07 11.50 -24.95
N LEU A 183 8.21 12.19 -25.01
CA LEU A 183 9.11 12.32 -23.86
C LEU A 183 8.44 13.05 -22.68
N ARG A 184 7.78 14.18 -22.96
CA ARG A 184 7.02 14.93 -21.94
C ARG A 184 5.92 14.08 -21.30
N SER A 185 5.17 13.32 -22.09
CA SER A 185 4.13 12.43 -21.55
C SER A 185 4.70 11.34 -20.63
N SER A 186 5.93 10.90 -20.88
CA SER A 186 6.63 9.92 -20.04
C SER A 186 7.10 10.57 -18.74
N ASP A 187 7.67 11.78 -18.80
CA ASP A 187 8.07 12.55 -17.63
C ASP A 187 6.87 12.93 -16.75
N ASP A 188 5.76 13.34 -17.35
CA ASP A 188 4.51 13.63 -16.64
C ASP A 188 3.99 12.39 -15.91
N ALA A 189 4.04 11.22 -16.54
CA ALA A 189 3.67 9.96 -15.89
C ALA A 189 4.60 9.63 -14.70
N ILE A 190 5.90 9.91 -14.81
CA ILE A 190 6.86 9.76 -13.69
C ILE A 190 6.54 10.77 -12.58
N PHE A 191 6.27 12.02 -12.94
CA PHE A 191 5.92 13.08 -11.99
C PHE A 191 4.65 12.74 -11.21
N VAL A 192 3.59 12.31 -11.90
CA VAL A 192 2.32 11.89 -11.26
C VAL A 192 2.55 10.74 -10.29
N ARG A 193 3.34 9.72 -10.68
CA ARG A 193 3.69 8.61 -9.78
C ARG A 193 4.49 9.06 -8.56
N ARG A 194 5.48 9.94 -8.75
CA ARG A 194 6.30 10.48 -7.66
C ARG A 194 5.46 11.33 -6.70
N ASN A 195 4.58 12.18 -7.24
CA ASN A 195 3.72 13.03 -6.43
C ASN A 195 2.74 12.19 -5.60
N ALA A 196 2.17 11.13 -6.18
CA ALA A 196 1.33 10.17 -5.44
C ALA A 196 2.11 9.47 -4.32
N ALA A 197 3.37 9.09 -4.55
CA ALA A 197 4.22 8.49 -3.52
C ALA A 197 4.53 9.48 -2.38
N LEU A 198 4.84 10.74 -2.71
CA LEU A 198 5.12 11.79 -1.71
C LEU A 198 3.88 12.13 -0.89
N GLU A 199 2.69 12.22 -1.51
CA GLU A 199 1.46 12.50 -0.77
C GLU A 199 1.12 11.34 0.17
N ASN A 200 1.31 10.09 -0.26
CA ASN A 200 1.18 8.93 0.60
C ASN A 200 2.19 8.97 1.76
N GLU A 201 3.45 9.36 1.51
CA GLU A 201 4.46 9.51 2.55
C GLU A 201 4.08 10.60 3.56
N ARG A 202 3.52 11.71 3.08
CA ARG A 202 3.02 12.79 3.94
C ARG A 202 1.86 12.31 4.82
N VAL A 203 0.90 11.58 4.26
CA VAL A 203 -0.23 10.99 5.00
C VAL A 203 0.27 9.96 6.03
N ILE A 204 1.24 9.12 5.68
CA ILE A 204 1.83 8.17 6.63
C ILE A 204 2.50 8.91 7.77
N ARG A 205 3.31 9.94 7.48
CA ARG A 205 4.03 10.71 8.50
C ARG A 205 3.07 11.49 9.42
N GLU A 206 1.96 11.99 8.88
CA GLU A 206 0.88 12.60 9.68
C GLU A 206 0.22 11.57 10.60
N SER A 207 -0.11 10.38 10.09
CA SER A 207 -0.66 9.29 10.90
C SER A 207 0.33 8.77 11.96
N GLU A 208 1.62 8.77 11.68
CA GLU A 208 2.68 8.40 12.64
C GLU A 208 2.74 9.41 13.80
N LEU A 209 2.71 10.72 13.49
CA LEU A 209 2.68 11.78 14.50
C LEU A 209 1.41 11.71 15.36
N ASP A 210 0.24 11.48 14.76
CA ASP A 210 -1.02 11.31 15.49
C ASP A 210 -0.97 10.08 16.41
N THR A 211 -0.35 8.99 15.95
CA THR A 211 -0.15 7.79 16.77
C THR A 211 0.78 8.09 17.95
N GLU A 212 1.86 8.84 17.75
CA GLU A 212 2.78 9.24 18.82
C GLU A 212 2.08 10.13 19.87
N VAL A 213 1.28 11.11 19.42
CA VAL A 213 0.46 11.95 20.31
C VAL A 213 -0.52 11.09 21.12
N ALA A 214 -1.19 10.13 20.48
CA ALA A 214 -2.12 9.23 21.17
C ALA A 214 -1.41 8.34 22.21
N VAL A 215 -0.19 7.87 21.92
CA VAL A 215 0.63 7.10 22.86
C VAL A 215 1.03 7.95 24.07
N GLU A 216 1.49 9.19 23.87
CA GLU A 216 1.86 10.09 24.97
C GLU A 216 0.66 10.47 25.84
N GLN A 217 -0.50 10.75 25.23
CA GLN A 217 -1.74 10.97 25.98
C GLN A 217 -2.12 9.74 26.82
N LYS A 218 -2.03 8.53 26.25
CA LYS A 218 -2.33 7.30 26.97
C LYS A 218 -1.34 7.04 28.12
N LYS A 219 -0.05 7.32 27.92
CA LYS A 219 0.97 7.27 29.00
C LYS A 219 0.65 8.26 30.12
N ARG A 220 0.16 9.47 29.79
CA ARG A 220 -0.26 10.44 30.79
C ARG A 220 -1.44 9.91 31.62
N THR A 221 -2.48 9.39 30.96
CA THR A 221 -3.63 8.78 31.65
C THR A 221 -3.20 7.58 32.52
N ILE A 222 -2.29 6.74 32.05
CA ILE A 222 -1.73 5.64 32.85
C ILE A 222 -1.00 6.18 34.10
N ARG A 223 -0.19 7.23 33.96
CA ARG A 223 0.49 7.84 35.11
C ARG A 223 -0.50 8.48 36.10
N GLU A 224 -1.52 9.17 35.61
CA GLU A 224 -2.56 9.76 36.46
C GLU A 224 -3.32 8.68 37.24
N THR A 225 -3.76 7.61 36.56
CA THR A 225 -4.43 6.47 37.22
C THR A 225 -3.53 5.72 38.19
N GLN A 226 -2.24 5.56 37.90
CA GLN A 226 -1.26 4.98 38.82
C GLN A 226 -1.08 5.85 40.08
N MET A 227 -0.95 7.17 39.92
CA MET A 227 -0.84 8.09 41.07
C MET A 227 -2.11 8.08 41.92
N GLU A 228 -3.30 8.03 41.32
CA GLU A 228 -4.57 7.87 42.05
C GLU A 228 -4.64 6.54 42.80
N ALA A 229 -4.21 5.44 42.17
CA ALA A 229 -4.12 4.14 42.81
C ALA A 229 -3.15 4.16 44.00
N GLU A 230 -1.96 4.73 43.85
CA GLU A 230 -0.99 4.89 44.94
C GLU A 230 -1.52 5.76 46.08
N ALA A 231 -2.19 6.88 45.76
CA ALA A 231 -2.84 7.72 46.76
C ALA A 231 -3.94 6.96 47.51
N SER A 232 -4.72 6.12 46.81
CA SER A 232 -5.75 5.27 47.44
C SER A 232 -5.14 4.23 48.39
N ILE A 233 -4.02 3.60 47.99
CA ILE A 233 -3.28 2.65 48.84
C ILE A 233 -2.73 3.37 50.07
N ARG A 234 -2.16 4.57 49.90
CA ARG A 234 -1.61 5.36 51.00
C ARG A 234 -2.70 5.77 52.00
N ARG A 235 -3.87 6.20 51.52
CA ARG A 235 -5.03 6.50 52.38
C ARG A 235 -5.49 5.28 53.17
N LYS A 236 -5.68 4.13 52.51
CA LYS A 236 -6.05 2.88 53.19
C LYS A 236 -5.01 2.44 54.23
N LYS A 237 -3.71 2.61 53.94
CA LYS A 237 -2.64 2.31 54.91
C LYS A 237 -2.68 3.22 56.14
N GLN A 238 -3.03 4.50 55.98
CA GLN A 238 -3.20 5.40 57.12
C GLN A 238 -4.39 5.00 57.96
N GLU A 239 -5.54 4.73 57.33
CA GLU A 239 -6.75 4.27 58.02
C GLU A 239 -6.51 2.97 58.80
N LEU A 240 -5.79 2.00 58.21
CA LEU A 240 -5.41 0.78 58.92
C LEU A 240 -4.49 1.04 60.12
N ARG A 241 -3.53 1.97 60.00
CA ARG A 241 -2.65 2.35 61.13
C ARG A 241 -3.41 3.03 62.26
N ASP A 242 -4.37 3.88 61.92
CA ASP A 242 -5.20 4.56 62.93
C ASP A 242 -6.04 3.53 63.70
N LEU A 243 -6.63 2.54 62.98
CA LEU A 243 -7.34 1.42 63.61
C LEU A 243 -6.44 0.53 64.47
N GLU A 244 -5.21 0.24 64.03
CA GLU A 244 -4.22 -0.50 64.83
C GLU A 244 -3.85 0.26 66.11
N MET A 245 -3.62 1.57 66.01
CA MET A 245 -3.28 2.42 67.16
C MET A 245 -4.44 2.48 68.17
N ASP A 246 -5.69 2.59 67.71
CA ASP A 246 -6.87 2.54 68.57
C ASP A 246 -7.00 1.18 69.28
N ALA A 247 -6.71 0.08 68.58
CA ALA A 247 -6.70 -1.26 69.16
C ALA A 247 -5.61 -1.42 70.23
N ASP A 248 -4.41 -0.88 70.00
CA ASP A 248 -3.30 -0.89 70.95
C ASP A 248 -3.61 -0.06 72.21
N ILE A 249 -4.23 1.12 72.05
CA ILE A 249 -4.70 1.94 73.18
C ILE A 249 -5.71 1.17 74.03
N ALA A 250 -6.68 0.50 73.40
CA ALA A 250 -7.67 -0.31 74.10
C ALA A 250 -7.04 -1.52 74.82
N LEU A 251 -5.98 -2.12 74.25
CA LEU A 251 -5.23 -3.19 74.89
C LEU A 251 -4.47 -2.70 76.13
N GLU A 252 -3.80 -1.54 76.03
CA GLU A 252 -3.07 -0.94 77.15
C GLU A 252 -4.00 -0.51 78.30
N GLU A 253 -5.19 0.02 78.01
CA GLU A 253 -6.20 0.28 79.05
C GLU A 253 -6.61 -1.01 79.78
N LYS A 254 -6.85 -2.10 79.03
CA LYS A 254 -7.15 -3.41 79.62
C LYS A 254 -5.99 -3.91 80.47
N ARG A 255 -4.74 -3.79 80.00
CA ARG A 255 -3.55 -4.16 80.78
C ARG A 255 -3.44 -3.36 82.08
N LYS A 256 -3.66 -2.05 82.04
CA LYS A 256 -3.67 -1.20 83.22
C LYS A 256 -4.73 -1.65 84.23
N SER A 257 -5.93 -1.96 83.77
CA SER A 257 -7.01 -2.49 84.61
C SER A 257 -6.66 -3.86 85.23
N PHE A 258 -6.00 -4.73 84.46
CA PHE A 258 -5.55 -6.04 84.93
C PHE A 258 -4.46 -5.93 86.00
N VAL A 259 -3.46 -5.08 85.78
CA VAL A 259 -2.39 -4.83 86.76
C VAL A 259 -2.94 -4.25 88.06
N ALA A 260 -3.89 -3.30 87.99
CA ALA A 260 -4.54 -2.75 89.18
C ALA A 260 -5.27 -3.83 90.01
N LYS A 261 -6.07 -4.67 89.35
CA LYS A 261 -6.74 -5.81 90.00
C LYS A 261 -5.75 -6.82 90.58
N ASN A 262 -4.65 -7.09 89.87
CA ASN A 262 -3.64 -8.02 90.35
C ASN A 262 -2.90 -7.47 91.59
N ALA A 263 -2.60 -6.17 91.64
CA ALA A 263 -2.01 -5.52 92.81
C ALA A 263 -2.96 -5.55 94.03
N GLU A 264 -4.26 -5.39 93.82
CA GLU A 264 -5.26 -5.51 94.88
C GLU A 264 -5.33 -6.95 95.43
N ASN A 265 -5.35 -7.94 94.53
CA ASN A 265 -5.32 -9.36 94.90
C ASN A 265 -4.06 -9.74 95.69
N THR A 266 -2.88 -9.31 95.24
CA THR A 266 -1.62 -9.64 95.93
C THR A 266 -1.53 -8.99 97.30
N LYS A 267 -2.03 -7.76 97.46
CA LYS A 267 -2.12 -7.10 98.76
C LYS A 267 -3.03 -7.86 99.73
N MET A 268 -4.21 -8.26 99.28
CA MET A 268 -5.16 -9.01 100.10
C MET A 268 -4.62 -10.39 100.52
N LEU A 269 -3.92 -11.08 99.61
CA LEU A 269 -3.22 -12.33 99.93
C LEU A 269 -2.09 -12.13 100.95
N ALA A 270 -1.29 -11.08 100.81
CA ALA A 270 -0.20 -10.78 101.73
C ALA A 270 -0.71 -10.40 103.14
N GLU A 271 -1.81 -9.66 103.24
CA GLU A 271 -2.47 -9.34 104.51
C GLU A 271 -3.02 -10.60 105.20
N ALA A 272 -3.65 -11.51 104.44
CA ALA A 272 -4.12 -12.80 104.96
C ALA A 272 -2.96 -13.66 105.48
N GLU A 273 -1.84 -13.68 104.75
CA GLU A 273 -0.64 -14.44 105.13
C GLU A 273 0.04 -13.85 106.38
N ALA A 274 0.12 -12.51 106.49
CA ALA A 274 0.65 -11.84 107.68
C ALA A 274 -0.19 -12.15 108.94
N HIS A 275 -1.52 -12.15 108.81
CA HIS A 275 -2.41 -12.56 109.91
C HIS A 275 -2.20 -14.03 110.32
N ARG A 276 -2.00 -14.93 109.34
CA ARG A 276 -1.71 -16.35 109.59
C ARG A 276 -0.40 -16.53 110.35
N VAL A 277 0.67 -15.88 109.90
CA VAL A 277 2.00 -15.98 110.54
C VAL A 277 1.99 -15.38 111.95
N ALA A 278 1.31 -14.25 112.17
CA ALA A 278 1.19 -13.63 113.48
C ALA A 278 0.49 -14.55 114.50
N ALA A 279 -0.58 -15.24 114.10
CA ALA A 279 -1.29 -16.20 114.96
C ALA A 279 -0.41 -17.41 115.33
N VAL A 280 0.43 -17.88 114.42
CA VAL A 280 1.38 -18.98 114.69
C VAL A 280 2.47 -18.55 115.66
N MET A 281 3.04 -17.35 115.49
CA MET A 281 4.08 -16.82 116.39
C MET A 281 3.57 -16.62 117.82
N GLN A 282 2.34 -16.17 117.98
CA GLN A 282 1.73 -15.95 119.30
C GLN A 282 1.48 -17.25 120.08
N ALA A 283 1.30 -18.38 119.39
CA ALA A 283 1.15 -19.71 120.01
C ALA A 283 2.50 -20.27 120.51
N LEU A 284 3.62 -19.86 119.90
CA LEU A 284 4.97 -20.33 120.23
C LEU A 284 5.60 -19.57 121.43
N GLU A 285 5.11 -18.37 121.77
CA GLU A 285 5.65 -17.49 122.81
C GLU A 285 5.52 -18.05 124.26
N LYS A 286 4.60 -18.99 124.50
CA LYS A 286 4.33 -19.56 125.84
C LYS A 286 5.01 -20.90 126.12
N THR A 287 5.92 -21.33 125.25
CA THR A 287 6.52 -22.67 125.33
C THR A 287 7.99 -22.60 125.72
N ASP A 288 8.42 -23.45 126.65
CA ASP A 288 9.81 -23.57 127.13
C ASP A 288 10.80 -23.65 125.93
N PRO A 289 11.87 -22.84 125.90
CA PRO A 289 12.86 -22.82 124.82
C PRO A 289 13.40 -24.21 124.44
N ARG A 290 13.42 -25.15 125.38
CA ARG A 290 13.84 -26.54 125.12
C ARG A 290 12.83 -27.33 124.29
N VAL A 291 11.54 -27.03 124.39
CA VAL A 291 10.47 -27.67 123.60
C VAL A 291 10.38 -27.06 122.20
N VAL A 292 10.66 -25.76 122.05
CA VAL A 292 10.76 -25.09 120.73
C VAL A 292 11.98 -25.62 119.96
N GLN A 293 13.10 -25.86 120.62
CA GLN A 293 14.27 -26.54 120.02
C GLN A 293 13.98 -28.01 119.71
N ALA A 294 13.24 -28.72 120.57
CA ALA A 294 12.85 -30.10 120.31
C ALA A 294 11.88 -30.22 119.11
N LEU A 295 10.89 -29.33 118.98
CA LEU A 295 9.97 -29.28 117.82
C LEU A 295 10.67 -28.84 116.53
N ALA A 296 11.62 -27.91 116.59
CA ALA A 296 12.46 -27.56 115.45
C ALA A 296 13.34 -28.75 115.01
N ALA A 297 13.82 -29.57 115.95
CA ALA A 297 14.63 -30.75 115.67
C ALA A 297 13.86 -31.93 115.05
N VAL A 298 12.52 -31.99 115.17
CA VAL A 298 11.69 -33.07 114.59
C VAL A 298 11.66 -33.06 113.05
N GLY A 299 12.05 -31.95 112.39
CA GLY A 299 12.09 -31.83 110.93
C GLY A 299 13.48 -31.54 110.33
N MET A 300 14.55 -31.56 111.13
CA MET A 300 15.89 -31.19 110.67
C MET A 300 16.58 -32.34 109.92
N GLN A 301 17.29 -31.99 108.84
CA GLN A 301 18.05 -32.98 108.06
C GLN A 301 19.20 -33.56 108.90
N PRO A 302 19.60 -34.84 108.72
CA PRO A 302 20.62 -35.50 109.54
C PRO A 302 21.91 -34.69 109.74
N ALA A 303 22.36 -33.98 108.69
CA ALA A 303 23.54 -33.11 108.75
C ALA A 303 23.40 -31.93 109.74
N GLN A 304 22.19 -31.39 109.91
CA GLN A 304 21.93 -30.26 110.82
C GLN A 304 21.80 -30.73 112.29
N LEU A 305 21.29 -31.93 112.55
CA LEU A 305 21.30 -32.55 113.89
C LEU A 305 22.74 -32.83 114.36
N ILE A 306 23.60 -33.28 113.45
CA ILE A 306 25.01 -33.54 113.73
C ILE A 306 25.76 -32.23 114.04
N ALA A 307 25.51 -31.15 113.29
CA ALA A 307 26.09 -29.83 113.57
C ALA A 307 25.73 -29.33 114.99
N GLN A 308 24.50 -29.56 115.42
CA GLN A 308 24.06 -29.19 116.77
C GLN A 308 24.71 -30.07 117.85
N ALA A 309 24.93 -31.36 117.59
CA ALA A 309 25.67 -32.25 118.47
C ALA A 309 27.17 -31.87 118.59
N PHE A 310 27.80 -31.41 117.51
CA PHE A 310 29.16 -30.86 117.56
C PHE A 310 29.27 -29.60 118.41
N VAL A 311 28.28 -28.71 118.34
CA VAL A 311 28.22 -27.52 119.22
C VAL A 311 28.07 -27.94 120.69
N GLY A 312 27.20 -28.92 121.00
CA GLY A 312 27.04 -29.43 122.36
C GLY A 312 28.28 -30.11 122.94
N ILE A 313 29.05 -30.82 122.09
CA ILE A 313 30.35 -31.42 122.45
C ILE A 313 31.41 -30.33 122.68
N ALA A 314 31.40 -29.25 121.88
CA ALA A 314 32.30 -28.11 122.06
C ALA A 314 32.03 -27.32 123.35
N GLU A 315 30.77 -27.16 123.74
CA GLU A 315 30.39 -26.47 125.00
C GLU A 315 30.77 -27.24 126.28
N HIS A 316 31.04 -28.56 126.18
CA HIS A 316 31.45 -29.41 127.32
C HIS A 316 32.87 -29.97 127.18
N ALA A 317 33.68 -29.40 126.28
CA ALA A 317 35.02 -29.88 125.94
C ALA A 317 35.99 -29.93 127.14
N ASP A 318 35.77 -29.11 128.17
CA ASP A 318 36.60 -29.09 129.39
C ASP A 318 36.56 -30.39 130.21
N LYS A 319 35.59 -31.28 129.95
CA LYS A 319 35.45 -32.59 130.63
C LYS A 319 35.91 -33.79 129.79
N ILE A 320 36.39 -33.58 128.57
CA ILE A 320 36.69 -34.65 127.61
C ILE A 320 38.18 -34.60 127.25
N GLY A 321 38.99 -35.50 127.82
CA GLY A 321 40.46 -35.42 127.76
C GLY A 321 41.09 -35.63 126.37
N GLN A 322 40.51 -36.46 125.49
CA GLN A 322 40.97 -36.62 124.11
C GLN A 322 39.89 -37.33 123.27
N PHE A 323 39.40 -36.68 122.21
CA PHE A 323 38.42 -37.25 121.29
C PHE A 323 39.02 -37.35 119.88
N ASN A 324 39.31 -38.58 119.43
CA ASN A 324 39.89 -38.84 118.11
C ASN A 324 38.78 -39.14 117.11
N ILE A 325 38.61 -38.28 116.11
CA ILE A 325 37.66 -38.47 115.00
C ILE A 325 38.41 -39.12 113.85
N SER A 326 38.00 -40.34 113.46
CA SER A 326 38.55 -41.00 112.27
C SER A 326 37.89 -40.47 110.98
N PRO A 327 38.63 -40.35 109.86
CA PRO A 327 38.08 -39.89 108.58
C PRO A 327 36.88 -40.73 108.06
N ASP A 328 36.87 -42.04 108.36
CA ASP A 328 35.77 -42.95 107.97
C ASP A 328 34.43 -42.61 108.65
N LEU A 329 34.46 -42.11 109.89
CA LEU A 329 33.25 -41.78 110.65
C LEU A 329 32.61 -40.47 110.15
N LEU A 330 33.41 -39.53 109.66
CA LEU A 330 32.93 -38.30 109.01
C LEU A 330 32.30 -38.60 107.64
N GLN A 331 32.87 -39.53 106.86
CA GLN A 331 32.32 -39.90 105.55
C GLN A 331 30.98 -40.64 105.65
N THR A 332 30.79 -41.48 106.67
CA THR A 332 29.52 -42.19 106.90
C THR A 332 28.41 -41.27 107.41
N LEU A 333 28.74 -40.20 108.13
CA LEU A 333 27.76 -39.24 108.67
C LEU A 333 27.34 -38.12 107.68
N LEU A 334 28.18 -37.80 106.69
CA LEU A 334 27.89 -36.75 105.69
C LEU A 334 27.18 -37.27 104.43
N ASN A 335 27.06 -38.58 104.25
CA ASN A 335 26.42 -39.15 103.06
C ASN A 335 24.89 -39.19 103.19
N LYS A 336 24.21 -38.39 102.35
CA LYS A 336 22.77 -38.50 102.08
C LYS A 336 22.50 -39.70 101.15
N PRO A 337 21.56 -40.60 101.46
CA PRO A 337 21.13 -41.62 100.50
C PRO A 337 20.27 -40.94 99.41
N ASN A 338 20.79 -40.92 98.17
CA ASN A 338 20.02 -40.50 97.00
C ASN A 338 19.05 -41.62 96.61
N VAL A 339 17.75 -41.37 96.79
CA VAL A 339 16.70 -42.19 96.17
C VAL A 339 16.52 -41.72 94.72
N THR A 340 16.79 -42.64 93.81
CA THR A 340 16.57 -42.60 92.37
C THR A 340 15.11 -42.91 92.02
N GLU A 341 14.46 -42.06 91.23
CA GLU A 341 13.37 -42.42 90.30
C GLU A 341 13.54 -41.49 89.07
N ALA A 342 13.98 -41.91 87.89
CA ALA A 342 13.51 -42.95 86.97
C ALA A 342 12.13 -42.64 86.35
N GLY A 343 12.15 -42.16 85.10
CA GLY A 343 11.39 -42.82 84.04
C GLY A 343 10.22 -42.05 83.41
N ASN A 344 10.38 -41.83 82.09
CA ASN A 344 9.35 -41.77 81.03
C ASN A 344 8.34 -40.60 81.08
N GLY A 345 7.93 -40.00 79.96
CA GLY A 345 7.98 -40.45 78.58
C GLY A 345 6.62 -40.17 77.93
N ARG A 346 6.64 -39.29 76.93
CA ARG A 346 5.73 -39.17 75.76
C ARG A 346 4.24 -39.47 75.90
N ALA A 347 3.46 -38.47 75.51
CA ALA A 347 2.37 -38.47 74.51
C ALA A 347 1.99 -36.99 74.32
N SER A 348 1.62 -36.42 73.18
CA SER A 348 1.49 -36.79 71.78
C SER A 348 1.27 -35.47 71.04
#